data_AF-A0A6J3QDQ2-F1
#
_entry.id   AF-A0A6J3QDQ2-F1
#
_cell.length_a   1.000
_cell.length_b   1.000
_cell.length_c   1.000
_cell.angle_alpha   90.00
_cell.angle_beta   90.00
_cell.angle_gamma   90.00
#
_symmetry.space_group_name_H-M   'P 1'
#
loop_
_entity.id
_entity.type
_entity.pdbx_description
1 polymer ?
#
loop_
_entity_poly.entity_id
_entity_poly.type
_entity_poly.pdbx_seq_one_letter_code
_entity_poly.pdbx_strand_id
1 'polypeptide(L)'
;MGWDKHSYGYHGDDGHSFCSSGTGQPYGPTFTTGDVIGCCVNLINGTCFYTKNGHSLGIAFTDLPANLYPTVGLQTPGEIVDANFGQQPFLFDIEDYMREWRAKVQGTVHCFPISARLGEWQAVLQNMVSSYLVHHGYCATATAFARMTETPIQEEQASIKNRQKIQKLVLEGRVGEAIETTQRFYPGLLEHNPNLLFMLKCRQFVEMVNGTDSEVRSLSSRSPKSQDSYPGSPSLSPRHGPTSSHMHNTGADSPSCSNGVASTKSKQNHSKYPPPSSSSSSSSSSSSSSPSSVNYSESNSTDSTKSQPHSSTSNQETSDSEMEMEAEHYPNGVLESMSTRIVNGAYKHEDLQTDESSMDDGHPRRQLCGGNQAATERIILFGRELQALSEQLGREYGKNLAHTEMLQDAFSLLAYSDPWSCPVGQQLDPIQREPVCAALNSAILESQNLPKQPPLMLALGQASECLRLMARAGLGSCSFARVDDYLH
;
A
#
# COMPACT_ATOMS: atom_id res chain seq x y z
N MET A 1 21.03 -48.18 3.81
CA MET A 1 20.75 -46.91 3.07
C MET A 1 21.93 -46.59 2.14
N GLY A 2 21.74 -45.79 1.10
CA GLY A 2 22.84 -45.36 0.22
C GLY A 2 23.28 -46.35 -0.87
N TRP A 3 22.69 -47.56 -0.91
CA TRP A 3 23.08 -48.61 -1.86
C TRP A 3 22.37 -48.49 -3.21
N ASP A 4 21.06 -48.23 -3.19
CA ASP A 4 20.25 -48.07 -4.41
C ASP A 4 20.40 -46.67 -5.02
N LYS A 5 20.11 -46.56 -6.32
CA LYS A 5 20.19 -45.30 -7.06
C LYS A 5 19.30 -44.21 -6.45
N HIS A 6 19.86 -43.01 -6.28
CA HIS A 6 19.26 -41.86 -5.59
C HIS A 6 19.06 -42.06 -4.07
N SER A 7 19.68 -43.09 -3.49
CA SER A 7 19.84 -43.23 -2.04
C SER A 7 21.20 -42.70 -1.60
N TYR A 8 21.22 -42.07 -0.43
CA TYR A 8 22.39 -41.47 0.21
C TYR A 8 22.37 -41.83 1.70
N GLY A 9 23.51 -42.15 2.32
CA GLY A 9 23.54 -42.52 3.74
C GLY A 9 24.93 -42.60 4.36
N TYR A 10 24.99 -42.48 5.68
CA TYR A 10 26.18 -42.61 6.53
C TYR A 10 25.90 -43.73 7.54
N HIS A 11 26.79 -44.72 7.62
CA HIS A 11 26.57 -45.95 8.39
C HIS A 11 27.39 -45.92 9.69
N GLY A 12 26.83 -46.50 10.76
CA GLY A 12 27.35 -46.34 12.12
C GLY A 12 28.37 -47.40 12.54
N ASP A 13 28.34 -48.56 11.91
CA ASP A 13 29.20 -49.72 12.18
C ASP A 13 30.58 -49.60 11.52
N ASP A 14 30.66 -48.99 10.33
CA ASP A 14 31.92 -48.77 9.60
C ASP A 14 32.33 -47.28 9.48
N GLY A 15 31.44 -46.33 9.74
CA GLY A 15 31.69 -44.89 9.59
C GLY A 15 31.73 -44.39 8.13
N HIS A 16 31.34 -45.22 7.16
CA HIS A 16 31.44 -44.90 5.73
C HIS A 16 30.20 -44.17 5.20
N SER A 17 30.41 -43.39 4.15
CA SER A 17 29.33 -42.80 3.35
C SER A 17 29.03 -43.66 2.11
N PHE A 18 27.74 -43.79 1.78
CA PHE A 18 27.24 -44.61 0.69
C PHE A 18 26.35 -43.74 -0.21
N CYS A 19 26.70 -43.67 -1.49
CA CYS A 19 26.07 -42.81 -2.49
C CYS A 19 25.74 -43.63 -3.73
N SER A 20 24.47 -44.05 -3.88
CA SER A 20 24.00 -44.91 -4.97
C SER A 20 24.89 -46.13 -5.28
N SER A 21 25.51 -46.71 -4.24
CA SER A 21 26.55 -47.73 -4.32
C SER A 21 26.52 -48.64 -3.10
N GLY A 22 26.55 -49.96 -3.31
CA GLY A 22 26.74 -50.94 -2.24
C GLY A 22 28.14 -50.93 -1.61
N THR A 23 29.09 -50.24 -2.23
CA THR A 23 30.44 -50.02 -1.71
C THR A 23 30.54 -48.62 -1.13
N GLY A 24 30.67 -48.52 0.19
CA GLY A 24 30.86 -47.25 0.90
C GLY A 24 32.26 -46.68 0.75
N GLN A 25 32.46 -45.43 1.18
CA GLN A 25 33.75 -44.74 1.22
C GLN A 25 34.04 -44.21 2.65
N PRO A 26 35.29 -44.26 3.15
CA PRO A 26 35.62 -43.71 4.47
C PRO A 26 35.24 -42.23 4.56
N TYR A 27 34.48 -41.86 5.60
CA TYR A 27 33.93 -40.50 5.74
C TYR A 27 34.02 -39.97 7.17
N GLY A 28 33.44 -40.67 8.14
CA GLY A 28 33.35 -40.23 9.52
C GLY A 28 33.80 -41.30 10.52
N PRO A 29 33.73 -41.01 11.83
CA PRO A 29 33.85 -42.03 12.87
C PRO A 29 32.63 -42.97 12.84
N THR A 30 32.74 -44.12 13.50
CA THR A 30 31.58 -44.94 13.88
C THR A 30 30.70 -44.21 14.91
N PHE A 31 29.46 -44.66 15.08
CA PHE A 31 28.53 -44.11 16.09
C PHE A 31 27.66 -45.18 16.75
N THR A 32 27.23 -44.92 17.98
CA THR A 32 26.62 -45.93 18.86
C THR A 32 25.62 -45.31 19.85
N THR A 33 25.09 -46.11 20.77
CA THR A 33 24.09 -45.71 21.78
C THR A 33 24.50 -44.44 22.53
N GLY A 34 23.69 -43.40 22.41
CA GLY A 34 23.91 -42.09 23.04
C GLY A 34 24.57 -41.04 22.15
N ASP A 35 25.06 -41.40 20.95
CA ASP A 35 25.48 -40.42 19.94
C ASP A 35 24.27 -39.76 19.27
N VAL A 36 24.38 -38.46 19.00
CA VAL A 36 23.40 -37.68 18.23
C VAL A 36 23.99 -37.38 16.85
N ILE A 37 23.37 -37.94 15.81
CA ILE A 37 23.77 -37.74 14.41
C ILE A 37 22.81 -36.77 13.71
N GLY A 38 23.34 -35.63 13.26
CA GLY A 38 22.61 -34.69 12.39
C GLY A 38 22.89 -34.97 10.91
N CYS A 39 21.94 -34.62 10.05
CA CYS A 39 22.08 -34.67 8.59
C CYS A 39 21.61 -33.33 8.02
N CYS A 40 22.52 -32.56 7.44
CA CYS A 40 22.25 -31.23 6.92
C CYS A 40 22.37 -31.20 5.39
N VAL A 41 21.25 -31.03 4.70
CA VAL A 41 21.17 -30.92 3.24
C VAL A 41 21.05 -29.44 2.85
N ASN A 42 21.97 -28.96 2.02
CA ASN A 42 21.99 -27.59 1.52
C ASN A 42 21.48 -27.51 0.08
N LEU A 43 20.30 -26.91 -0.09
CA LEU A 43 19.60 -26.79 -1.38
C LEU A 43 20.10 -25.60 -2.24
N ILE A 44 21.08 -24.81 -1.78
CA ILE A 44 21.72 -23.75 -2.59
C ILE A 44 22.79 -24.34 -3.50
N ASN A 45 23.60 -25.25 -2.96
CA ASN A 45 24.76 -25.84 -3.65
C ASN A 45 24.65 -27.36 -3.88
N GLY A 46 23.52 -27.98 -3.51
CA GLY A 46 23.27 -29.42 -3.73
C GLY A 46 24.18 -30.33 -2.90
N THR A 47 24.59 -29.91 -1.69
CA THR A 47 25.50 -30.69 -0.83
C THR A 47 24.84 -31.24 0.42
N CYS A 48 25.42 -32.27 1.02
CA CYS A 48 25.04 -32.78 2.33
C CYS A 48 26.28 -33.02 3.20
N PHE A 49 26.18 -32.70 4.49
CA PHE A 49 27.11 -33.11 5.53
C PHE A 49 26.38 -33.70 6.72
N TYR A 50 27.03 -34.61 7.43
CA TYR A 50 26.56 -35.10 8.72
C TYR A 50 27.25 -34.36 9.86
N THR A 51 26.63 -34.41 11.02
CA THR A 51 27.21 -33.93 12.28
C THR A 51 27.19 -35.07 13.31
N LYS A 52 28.18 -35.11 14.19
CA LYS A 52 28.20 -36.02 15.34
C LYS A 52 28.34 -35.20 16.62
N ASN A 53 27.40 -35.37 17.55
CA ASN A 53 27.38 -34.73 18.87
C ASN A 53 27.57 -33.20 18.80
N GLY A 54 26.95 -32.56 17.79
CA GLY A 54 27.03 -31.12 17.56
C GLY A 54 28.20 -30.64 16.68
N HIS A 55 29.13 -31.53 16.29
CA HIS A 55 30.28 -31.17 15.45
C HIS A 55 30.09 -31.62 13.99
N SER A 56 30.40 -30.76 13.02
CA SER A 56 30.33 -31.11 11.59
C SER A 56 31.46 -32.07 11.18
N LEU A 57 31.11 -33.06 10.36
CA LEU A 57 32.04 -34.05 9.79
C LEU A 57 32.51 -33.67 8.37
N GLY A 58 32.13 -32.50 7.86
CA GLY A 58 32.42 -32.07 6.48
C GLY A 58 31.51 -32.70 5.43
N ILE A 59 31.63 -32.25 4.18
CA ILE A 59 30.73 -32.66 3.08
C ILE A 59 30.86 -34.16 2.81
N ALA A 60 29.74 -34.88 2.89
CA ALA A 60 29.61 -36.30 2.50
C ALA A 60 29.28 -36.45 1.01
N PHE A 61 28.39 -35.58 0.49
CA PHE A 61 27.83 -35.68 -0.85
C PHE A 61 27.71 -34.32 -1.53
N THR A 62 27.89 -34.30 -2.85
CA THR A 62 27.63 -33.17 -3.75
C THR A 62 26.59 -33.57 -4.81
N ASP A 63 26.18 -32.63 -5.65
CA ASP A 63 25.36 -32.88 -6.85
C ASP A 63 24.02 -33.59 -6.56
N LEU A 64 23.46 -33.32 -5.38
CA LEU A 64 22.23 -33.96 -4.89
C LEU A 64 20.99 -33.53 -5.70
N PRO A 65 20.08 -34.48 -6.00
CA PRO A 65 18.80 -34.16 -6.63
C PRO A 65 17.87 -33.42 -5.64
N ALA A 66 16.93 -32.66 -6.19
CA ALA A 66 15.82 -32.11 -5.41
C ALA A 66 14.87 -33.22 -4.88
N ASN A 67 14.05 -32.88 -3.89
CA ASN A 67 13.01 -33.74 -3.31
C ASN A 67 13.52 -35.03 -2.64
N LEU A 68 14.63 -34.93 -1.89
CA LEU A 68 15.10 -35.97 -0.99
C LEU A 68 14.21 -36.07 0.28
N TYR A 69 14.10 -37.28 0.84
CA TYR A 69 13.32 -37.56 2.05
C TYR A 69 14.23 -37.99 3.20
N PRO A 70 14.11 -37.41 4.41
CA PRO A 70 14.79 -37.93 5.60
C PRO A 70 14.40 -39.39 5.84
N THR A 71 15.40 -40.27 5.86
CA THR A 71 15.18 -41.72 5.91
C THR A 71 16.24 -42.37 6.80
N VAL A 72 15.82 -43.26 7.70
CA VAL A 72 16.69 -44.09 8.52
C VAL A 72 16.45 -45.55 8.15
N GLY A 73 17.51 -46.37 8.14
CA GLY A 73 17.43 -47.81 7.97
C GLY A 73 18.09 -48.51 9.15
N LEU A 74 17.39 -49.47 9.73
CA LEU A 74 17.86 -50.34 10.81
C LEU A 74 18.04 -51.76 10.27
N GLN A 75 18.99 -52.53 10.79
CA GLN A 75 19.32 -53.87 10.28
C GLN A 75 19.33 -54.96 11.36
N THR A 76 19.77 -54.69 12.59
CA THR A 76 19.85 -55.71 13.66
C THR A 76 18.76 -55.53 14.74
N PRO A 77 18.24 -56.62 15.32
CA PRO A 77 17.23 -56.53 16.38
C PRO A 77 17.79 -55.85 17.64
N GLY A 78 17.07 -54.83 18.13
CA GLY A 78 17.46 -54.05 19.32
C GLY A 78 18.00 -52.66 19.00
N GLU A 79 18.23 -52.33 17.73
CA GLU A 79 18.45 -50.95 17.29
C GLU A 79 17.19 -50.09 17.55
N ILE A 80 17.37 -48.93 18.19
CA ILE A 80 16.33 -47.94 18.48
C ILE A 80 16.91 -46.55 18.19
N VAL A 81 16.12 -45.69 17.54
CA VAL A 81 16.49 -44.33 17.14
C VAL A 81 15.31 -43.38 17.32
N ASP A 82 15.57 -42.19 17.86
CA ASP A 82 14.60 -41.10 17.95
C ASP A 82 14.90 -40.04 16.90
N ALA A 83 13.89 -39.58 16.17
CA ALA A 83 14.04 -38.60 15.09
C ALA A 83 13.53 -37.21 15.51
N ASN A 84 14.46 -36.27 15.69
CA ASN A 84 14.14 -34.85 15.89
C ASN A 84 14.08 -34.12 14.53
N PHE A 85 12.90 -33.67 14.14
CA PHE A 85 12.63 -32.84 12.96
C PHE A 85 12.37 -31.36 13.34
N GLY A 86 12.83 -30.92 14.52
CA GLY A 86 12.60 -29.59 15.07
C GLY A 86 11.58 -29.55 16.22
N GLN A 87 11.15 -30.71 16.76
CA GLN A 87 10.34 -30.77 17.98
C GLN A 87 11.14 -30.39 19.24
N GLN A 88 12.47 -30.48 19.17
CA GLN A 88 13.41 -30.04 20.20
C GLN A 88 14.56 -29.25 19.54
N PRO A 89 15.31 -28.41 20.29
CA PRO A 89 16.52 -27.77 19.77
C PRO A 89 17.51 -28.77 19.19
N PHE A 90 18.19 -28.39 18.10
CA PHE A 90 19.26 -29.21 17.52
C PHE A 90 20.56 -29.07 18.33
N LEU A 91 21.32 -30.15 18.45
CA LEU A 91 22.63 -30.14 19.11
C LEU A 91 23.73 -29.49 18.25
N PHE A 92 23.51 -29.41 16.94
CA PHE A 92 24.32 -28.61 16.01
C PHE A 92 23.70 -27.22 15.87
N ASP A 93 24.52 -26.18 15.92
CA ASP A 93 24.09 -24.80 15.69
C ASP A 93 23.79 -24.57 14.18
N ILE A 94 22.58 -24.95 13.80
CA ILE A 94 22.05 -24.74 12.46
C ILE A 94 21.72 -23.25 12.21
N GLU A 95 21.51 -22.45 13.25
CA GLU A 95 21.20 -21.02 13.11
C GLU A 95 22.42 -20.23 12.64
N ASP A 96 23.60 -20.50 13.19
CA ASP A 96 24.85 -19.87 12.73
C ASP A 96 25.24 -20.33 11.32
N TYR A 97 25.07 -21.62 11.00
CA TYR A 97 25.24 -22.11 9.63
C TYR A 97 24.29 -21.40 8.64
N MET A 98 23.02 -21.23 9.00
CA MET A 98 22.06 -20.47 8.20
C MET A 98 22.37 -18.95 8.15
N ARG A 99 23.00 -18.39 9.18
CA ARG A 99 23.47 -17.00 9.24
C ARG A 99 24.60 -16.77 8.24
N GLU A 100 25.57 -17.68 8.17
CA GLU A 100 26.68 -17.63 7.20
C GLU A 100 26.16 -17.70 5.75
N TRP A 101 25.21 -18.59 5.47
CA TRP A 101 24.60 -18.68 4.13
C TRP A 101 23.71 -17.48 3.78
N ARG A 102 22.99 -16.90 4.75
CA ARG A 102 22.26 -15.64 4.55
C ARG A 102 23.20 -14.52 4.11
N ALA A 103 24.33 -14.34 4.83
CA ALA A 103 25.33 -13.33 4.49
C ALA A 103 25.94 -13.54 3.09
N LYS A 104 26.21 -14.80 2.69
CA LYS A 104 26.68 -15.13 1.34
C LYS A 104 25.66 -14.77 0.25
N VAL A 105 24.37 -15.03 0.46
CA VAL A 105 23.30 -14.68 -0.48
C VAL A 105 23.13 -13.16 -0.56
N GLN A 106 23.00 -12.48 0.58
CA GLN A 106 22.88 -11.02 0.64
C GLN A 106 24.07 -10.30 0.00
N GLY A 107 25.31 -10.74 0.28
CA GLY A 107 26.51 -10.21 -0.38
C GLY A 107 26.50 -10.40 -1.90
N THR A 108 25.96 -11.53 -2.38
CA THR A 108 25.79 -11.79 -3.82
C THR A 108 24.76 -10.84 -4.47
N VAL A 109 23.67 -10.51 -3.75
CA VAL A 109 22.65 -9.55 -4.19
C VAL A 109 23.20 -8.12 -4.20
N HIS A 110 23.84 -7.67 -3.12
CA HIS A 110 24.40 -6.32 -3.03
C HIS A 110 25.54 -6.06 -4.02
N CYS A 111 26.34 -7.08 -4.36
CA CYS A 111 27.39 -6.98 -5.36
C CYS A 111 26.91 -7.29 -6.80
N PHE A 112 25.61 -7.50 -7.04
CA PHE A 112 25.10 -7.78 -8.37
C PHE A 112 25.24 -6.55 -9.28
N PRO A 113 25.88 -6.64 -10.45
CA PRO A 113 26.18 -5.47 -11.27
C PRO A 113 24.93 -4.92 -11.96
N ILE A 114 24.39 -3.83 -11.43
CA ILE A 114 23.40 -3.00 -12.13
C ILE A 114 24.09 -2.38 -13.36
N SER A 115 23.60 -2.73 -14.56
CA SER A 115 24.19 -2.29 -15.83
C SER A 115 24.40 -0.78 -15.89
N ALA A 116 25.62 -0.35 -16.23
CA ALA A 116 26.15 1.01 -16.02
C ALA A 116 25.57 2.12 -16.94
N ARG A 117 24.32 1.99 -17.38
CA ARG A 117 23.53 3.09 -17.96
C ARG A 117 23.06 4.02 -16.85
N LEU A 118 24.00 4.72 -16.22
CA LEU A 118 23.81 5.34 -14.90
C LEU A 118 22.65 6.35 -14.81
N GLY A 119 22.33 7.04 -15.90
CA GLY A 119 21.17 7.94 -15.96
C GLY A 119 19.82 7.22 -16.10
N GLU A 120 19.76 6.03 -16.71
CA GLU A 120 18.48 5.34 -16.96
C GLU A 120 17.86 4.82 -15.67
N TRP A 121 18.62 4.11 -14.81
CA TRP A 121 18.07 3.56 -13.57
C TRP A 121 17.70 4.66 -12.57
N GLN A 122 18.49 5.73 -12.47
CA GLN A 122 18.21 6.85 -11.57
C GLN A 122 16.94 7.60 -12.01
N ALA A 123 16.78 7.89 -13.31
CA ALA A 123 15.57 8.50 -13.85
C ALA A 123 14.34 7.58 -13.70
N VAL A 124 14.50 6.26 -13.85
CA VAL A 124 13.41 5.29 -13.60
C VAL A 124 12.99 5.29 -12.14
N LEU A 125 13.92 5.27 -11.18
CA LEU A 125 13.59 5.36 -9.75
C LEU A 125 12.93 6.70 -9.39
N GLN A 126 13.43 7.81 -9.91
CA GLN A 126 12.83 9.13 -9.72
C GLN A 126 11.40 9.19 -10.29
N ASN A 127 11.16 8.61 -11.46
CA ASN A 127 9.83 8.51 -12.05
C ASN A 127 8.91 7.57 -11.25
N MET A 128 9.42 6.43 -10.75
CA MET A 128 8.68 5.52 -9.88
C MET A 128 8.22 6.21 -8.58
N VAL A 129 9.11 6.96 -7.92
CA VAL A 129 8.81 7.72 -6.70
C VAL A 129 7.86 8.88 -7.00
N SER A 130 8.12 9.68 -8.03
CA SER A 130 7.23 10.79 -8.44
C SER A 130 5.82 10.27 -8.78
N SER A 131 5.71 9.20 -9.56
CA SER A 131 4.45 8.54 -9.89
C SER A 131 3.71 8.01 -8.65
N TYR A 132 4.43 7.46 -7.67
CA TYR A 132 3.86 7.02 -6.40
C TYR A 132 3.32 8.20 -5.57
N LEU A 133 4.11 9.28 -5.43
CA LEU A 133 3.72 10.48 -4.70
C LEU A 133 2.48 11.15 -5.33
N VAL A 134 2.41 11.21 -6.66
CA VAL A 134 1.25 11.74 -7.38
C VAL A 134 0.03 10.81 -7.22
N HIS A 135 0.19 9.50 -7.44
CA HIS A 135 -0.91 8.51 -7.33
C HIS A 135 -1.59 8.57 -5.95
N HIS A 136 -0.81 8.53 -4.87
CA HIS A 136 -1.34 8.60 -3.50
C HIS A 136 -1.74 10.02 -3.04
N GLY A 137 -1.51 11.05 -3.86
CA GLY A 137 -1.92 12.42 -3.54
C GLY A 137 -1.01 13.14 -2.54
N TYR A 138 0.26 12.74 -2.41
CA TYR A 138 1.27 13.41 -1.57
C TYR A 138 1.80 14.68 -2.25
N CYS A 139 0.89 15.61 -2.57
CA CYS A 139 1.13 16.67 -3.54
C CYS A 139 2.30 17.61 -3.18
N ALA A 140 2.39 18.11 -1.95
CA ALA A 140 3.47 19.01 -1.55
C ALA A 140 4.85 18.33 -1.71
N THR A 141 4.94 17.06 -1.29
CA THR A 141 6.11 16.20 -1.47
C THR A 141 6.41 15.96 -2.95
N ALA A 142 5.40 15.69 -3.78
CA ALA A 142 5.56 15.51 -5.23
C ALA A 142 6.11 16.78 -5.90
N THR A 143 5.58 17.96 -5.55
CA THR A 143 6.06 19.26 -6.08
C THR A 143 7.48 19.58 -5.62
N ALA A 144 7.82 19.31 -4.35
CA ALA A 144 9.17 19.50 -3.84
C ALA A 144 10.18 18.54 -4.49
N PHE A 145 9.80 17.27 -4.65
CA PHE A 145 10.59 16.24 -5.33
C PHE A 145 10.83 16.61 -6.79
N ALA A 146 9.78 16.92 -7.55
CA ALA A 146 9.85 17.32 -8.96
C ALA A 146 10.76 18.53 -9.22
N ARG A 147 10.81 19.50 -8.29
CA ARG A 147 11.74 20.64 -8.34
C ARG A 147 13.21 20.24 -8.11
N MET A 148 13.46 19.17 -7.36
CA MET A 148 14.80 18.67 -7.04
C MET A 148 15.34 17.69 -8.10
N THR A 149 14.45 16.94 -8.76
CA THR A 149 14.81 15.91 -9.75
C THR A 149 14.60 16.33 -11.20
N GLU A 150 14.09 17.54 -11.44
CA GLU A 150 13.68 18.06 -12.76
C GLU A 150 12.63 17.20 -13.49
N THR A 151 11.99 16.24 -12.79
CA THR A 151 10.98 15.35 -13.38
C THR A 151 9.61 16.02 -13.44
N PRO A 152 8.98 16.19 -14.61
CA PRO A 152 7.66 16.82 -14.72
C PRO A 152 6.56 15.93 -14.13
N ILE A 153 5.60 16.55 -13.43
CA ILE A 153 4.36 15.90 -12.98
C ILE A 153 3.41 15.80 -14.18
N GLN A 154 2.87 14.61 -14.45
CA GLN A 154 1.98 14.36 -15.60
C GLN A 154 0.52 14.75 -15.34
N GLU A 155 0.06 14.71 -14.08
CA GLU A 155 -1.32 15.02 -13.71
C GLU A 155 -1.50 16.49 -13.32
N GLU A 156 -2.63 17.10 -13.70
CA GLU A 156 -2.93 18.47 -13.30
C GLU A 156 -3.11 18.61 -11.79
N GLN A 157 -2.54 19.67 -11.22
CA GLN A 157 -2.65 20.06 -9.82
C GLN A 157 -4.10 20.09 -9.29
N ALA A 158 -5.08 20.45 -10.12
CA ALA A 158 -6.50 20.43 -9.73
C ALA A 158 -7.04 19.00 -9.56
N SER A 159 -6.67 18.07 -10.44
CA SER A 159 -7.07 16.66 -10.37
C SER A 159 -6.52 15.98 -9.12
N ILE A 160 -5.23 16.19 -8.80
CA ILE A 160 -4.61 15.68 -7.57
C ILE A 160 -5.39 16.15 -6.32
N LYS A 161 -5.76 17.44 -6.27
CA LYS A 161 -6.56 18.01 -5.16
C LYS A 161 -7.98 17.44 -5.07
N ASN A 162 -8.62 17.15 -6.21
CA ASN A 162 -9.93 16.50 -6.25
C ASN A 162 -9.86 15.06 -5.70
N ARG A 163 -8.84 14.29 -6.10
CA ARG A 163 -8.60 12.93 -5.58
C ARG A 163 -8.28 12.93 -4.08
N GLN A 164 -7.36 13.80 -3.63
CA GLN A 164 -7.07 14.01 -2.20
C GLN A 164 -8.35 14.22 -1.38
N LYS A 165 -9.26 15.08 -1.85
CA LYS A 165 -10.52 15.38 -1.16
C LYS A 165 -11.43 14.15 -1.07
N ILE A 166 -11.58 13.38 -2.15
CA ILE A 166 -12.39 12.16 -2.17
C ILE A 166 -11.79 11.09 -1.24
N GLN A 167 -10.48 10.85 -1.35
CA GLN A 167 -9.76 9.89 -0.51
C GLN A 167 -9.88 10.24 0.97
N LYS A 168 -9.74 11.52 1.33
CA LYS A 168 -9.94 12.01 2.71
C LYS A 168 -11.36 11.72 3.22
N LEU A 169 -12.40 11.93 2.42
CA LEU A 169 -13.78 11.62 2.83
C LEU A 169 -13.99 10.11 3.08
N VAL A 170 -13.43 9.23 2.24
CA VAL A 170 -13.48 7.77 2.47
C VAL A 170 -12.73 7.39 3.76
N LEU A 171 -11.52 7.91 3.97
CA LEU A 171 -10.69 7.61 5.14
C LEU A 171 -11.24 8.21 6.45
N GLU A 172 -12.00 9.31 6.40
CA GLU A 172 -12.79 9.84 7.52
C GLU A 172 -14.05 9.00 7.83
N GLY A 173 -14.43 8.06 6.96
CA GLY A 173 -15.67 7.27 7.07
C GLY A 173 -16.92 7.98 6.54
N ARG A 174 -16.76 9.11 5.83
CA ARG A 174 -17.85 9.90 5.24
C ARG A 174 -18.11 9.48 3.79
N VAL A 175 -18.44 8.20 3.62
CA VAL A 175 -18.46 7.54 2.32
C VAL A 175 -19.63 8.03 1.44
N GLY A 176 -20.75 8.46 2.04
CA GLY A 176 -21.84 9.13 1.30
C GLY A 176 -21.36 10.40 0.61
N GLU A 177 -20.70 11.30 1.35
CA GLU A 177 -20.11 12.54 0.80
C GLU A 177 -18.99 12.26 -0.21
N ALA A 178 -18.24 11.15 -0.04
CA ALA A 178 -17.25 10.71 -1.01
C ALA A 178 -17.89 10.33 -2.35
N ILE A 179 -18.97 9.53 -2.33
CA ILE A 179 -19.73 9.13 -3.52
C ILE A 179 -20.28 10.36 -4.26
N GLU A 180 -20.94 11.28 -3.54
CA GLU A 180 -21.44 12.54 -4.12
C GLU A 180 -20.32 13.39 -4.73
N THR A 181 -19.18 13.50 -4.04
CA THR A 181 -18.01 14.26 -4.54
C THR A 181 -17.40 13.60 -5.78
N THR A 182 -17.34 12.27 -5.83
CA THR A 182 -16.92 11.51 -7.03
C THR A 182 -17.85 11.79 -8.20
N GLN A 183 -19.18 11.64 -8.03
CA GLN A 183 -20.14 11.91 -9.12
C GLN A 183 -20.09 13.35 -9.62
N ARG A 184 -19.79 14.31 -8.73
CA ARG A 184 -19.68 15.73 -9.07
C ARG A 184 -18.40 16.09 -9.85
N PHE A 185 -17.28 15.43 -9.55
CA PHE A 185 -15.99 15.72 -10.21
C PHE A 185 -15.68 14.78 -11.39
N TYR A 186 -16.23 13.57 -11.37
CA TYR A 186 -16.01 12.51 -12.36
C TYR A 186 -17.38 11.92 -12.78
N PRO A 187 -18.23 12.72 -13.45
CA PRO A 187 -19.58 12.30 -13.81
C PRO A 187 -19.56 11.08 -14.75
N GLY A 188 -20.42 10.10 -14.47
CA GLY A 188 -20.46 8.82 -15.18
C GLY A 188 -19.50 7.76 -14.64
N LEU A 189 -18.53 8.09 -13.79
CA LEU A 189 -17.52 7.12 -13.33
C LEU A 189 -18.14 5.94 -12.58
N LEU A 190 -19.07 6.21 -11.64
CA LEU A 190 -19.70 5.16 -10.83
C LEU A 190 -20.81 4.43 -11.59
N GLU A 191 -21.45 5.10 -12.54
CA GLU A 191 -22.44 4.54 -13.46
C GLU A 191 -21.81 3.51 -14.42
N HIS A 192 -20.59 3.75 -14.91
CA HIS A 192 -19.83 2.77 -15.70
C HIS A 192 -19.12 1.70 -14.86
N ASN A 193 -19.03 1.88 -13.53
CA ASN A 193 -18.35 0.95 -12.61
C ASN A 193 -19.30 0.44 -11.50
N PRO A 194 -20.36 -0.32 -11.83
CA PRO A 194 -21.37 -0.75 -10.86
C PRO A 194 -20.81 -1.55 -9.67
N ASN A 195 -19.76 -2.35 -9.88
CA ASN A 195 -19.10 -3.11 -8.81
C ASN A 195 -18.38 -2.20 -7.80
N LEU A 196 -17.79 -1.09 -8.26
CA LEU A 196 -17.16 -0.09 -7.38
C LEU A 196 -18.22 0.70 -6.61
N LEU A 197 -19.31 1.11 -7.27
CA LEU A 197 -20.44 1.75 -6.60
C LEU A 197 -21.05 0.84 -5.53
N PHE A 198 -21.19 -0.45 -5.82
CA PHE A 198 -21.68 -1.45 -4.87
C PHE A 198 -20.75 -1.58 -3.65
N MET A 199 -19.45 -1.75 -3.87
CA MET A 199 -18.46 -1.83 -2.79
C MET A 199 -18.41 -0.55 -1.93
N LEU A 200 -18.52 0.63 -2.56
CA LEU A 200 -18.63 1.91 -1.85
C LEU A 200 -19.91 1.99 -1.01
N LYS A 201 -21.05 1.51 -1.52
CA LYS A 201 -22.31 1.46 -0.76
C LYS A 201 -22.29 0.42 0.37
N CYS A 202 -21.61 -0.72 0.21
CA CYS A 202 -21.31 -1.64 1.31
C CYS A 202 -20.46 -0.96 2.40
N ARG A 203 -19.39 -0.23 2.04
CA ARG A 203 -18.59 0.52 3.02
C ARG A 203 -19.40 1.63 3.69
N GLN A 204 -20.24 2.36 2.95
CA GLN A 204 -21.11 3.38 3.53
C GLN A 204 -22.04 2.77 4.59
N PHE A 205 -22.66 1.61 4.34
CA PHE A 205 -23.47 0.92 5.33
C PHE A 205 -22.68 0.59 6.62
N VAL A 206 -21.45 0.07 6.49
CA VAL A 206 -20.57 -0.23 7.64
C VAL A 206 -20.23 1.04 8.44
N GLU A 207 -19.92 2.15 7.76
CA GLU A 207 -19.68 3.45 8.41
C GLU A 207 -20.95 4.08 9.02
N MET A 208 -22.14 3.78 8.49
CA MET A 208 -23.40 4.15 9.14
C MET A 208 -23.60 3.36 10.44
N VAL A 209 -23.32 2.05 10.45
CA VAL A 209 -23.34 1.23 11.68
C VAL A 209 -22.31 1.73 12.71
N ASN A 210 -21.14 2.17 12.24
CA ASN A 210 -20.08 2.79 13.05
C ASN A 210 -20.42 4.22 13.54
N GLY A 211 -21.47 4.85 12.99
CA GLY A 211 -21.91 6.21 13.33
C GLY A 211 -21.06 7.34 12.73
N THR A 212 -20.15 7.03 11.82
CA THR A 212 -19.18 7.95 11.19
C THR A 212 -19.73 8.63 9.94
N ASP A 213 -20.57 7.94 9.16
CA ASP A 213 -21.15 8.49 7.91
C ASP A 213 -22.17 9.61 8.18
N SER A 214 -22.24 10.58 7.26
CA SER A 214 -23.01 11.82 7.43
C SER A 214 -24.53 11.60 7.54
N GLU A 215 -25.06 10.55 6.90
CA GLU A 215 -26.49 10.21 6.94
C GLU A 215 -26.99 9.89 8.37
N VAL A 216 -26.11 9.39 9.25
CA VAL A 216 -26.44 9.05 10.64
C VAL A 216 -25.79 9.97 11.67
N ARG A 217 -24.57 10.47 11.42
CA ARG A 217 -23.83 11.34 12.34
C ARG A 217 -24.60 12.63 12.66
N SER A 218 -25.32 13.15 11.66
CA SER A 218 -26.23 14.28 11.81
C SER A 218 -27.40 14.00 12.76
N LEU A 219 -27.99 12.80 12.69
CA LEU A 219 -29.08 12.37 13.57
C LEU A 219 -28.59 12.15 15.02
N SER A 220 -27.44 11.50 15.20
CA SER A 220 -26.87 11.22 16.53
C SER A 220 -26.44 12.47 17.31
N SER A 221 -26.27 13.62 16.64
CA SER A 221 -26.05 14.92 17.29
C SER A 221 -27.28 15.49 18.03
N ARG A 222 -28.48 14.93 17.79
CA ARG A 222 -29.75 15.41 18.38
C ARG A 222 -30.34 14.38 19.35
N SER A 223 -29.71 14.20 20.51
CA SER A 223 -30.31 13.47 21.64
C SER A 223 -31.18 14.41 22.49
N PRO A 224 -32.51 14.22 22.58
CA PRO A 224 -33.39 15.11 23.32
C PRO A 224 -33.59 14.64 24.78
N LYS A 225 -32.68 15.01 25.71
CA LYS A 225 -32.88 14.76 27.15
C LYS A 225 -32.03 15.64 28.09
N SER A 226 -32.59 16.79 28.45
CA SER A 226 -32.32 17.52 29.71
C SER A 226 -33.44 18.54 29.98
N GLN A 227 -34.69 18.09 29.97
CA GLN A 227 -35.88 18.95 30.08
C GLN A 227 -36.28 19.22 31.55
N ASP A 228 -35.32 19.55 32.42
CA ASP A 228 -35.60 19.94 33.80
C ASP A 228 -36.16 21.37 33.85
N SER A 229 -37.49 21.47 33.85
CA SER A 229 -38.22 22.73 33.85
C SER A 229 -38.68 23.11 35.25
N TYR A 230 -37.93 24.00 35.93
CA TYR A 230 -38.39 24.65 37.16
C TYR A 230 -39.09 25.99 36.85
N PRO A 231 -40.33 26.23 37.32
CA PRO A 231 -41.02 27.50 37.12
C PRO A 231 -40.65 28.54 38.20
N GLY A 232 -40.07 29.67 37.79
CA GLY A 232 -39.73 30.76 38.72
C GLY A 232 -39.22 32.04 38.02
N SER A 233 -40.03 33.10 38.04
CA SER A 233 -39.72 34.47 37.57
C SER A 233 -38.89 35.26 38.62
N PRO A 234 -38.31 36.45 38.34
CA PRO A 234 -38.53 37.32 37.17
C PRO A 234 -37.30 38.02 36.52
N SER A 235 -37.59 38.65 35.38
CA SER A 235 -36.93 39.83 34.77
C SER A 235 -36.05 40.72 35.67
N LEU A 236 -34.89 41.15 35.14
CA LEU A 236 -34.54 42.57 35.04
C LEU A 236 -33.49 42.86 33.93
N SER A 237 -33.79 43.82 33.06
CA SER A 237 -32.82 44.44 32.14
C SER A 237 -32.23 45.71 32.76
N PRO A 238 -31.07 46.19 32.26
CA PRO A 238 -30.93 47.62 32.01
C PRO A 238 -30.53 47.95 30.56
N ARG A 239 -31.10 49.04 30.06
CA ARG A 239 -30.62 49.81 28.89
C ARG A 239 -30.56 51.30 29.32
N HIS A 240 -30.11 52.20 28.43
CA HIS A 240 -29.67 53.59 28.73
C HIS A 240 -28.24 53.65 29.33
N GLY A 241 -27.47 54.73 29.14
CA GLY A 241 -27.71 55.94 28.34
C GLY A 241 -26.46 56.85 28.29
N PRO A 242 -26.37 57.83 27.36
CA PRO A 242 -25.12 58.54 27.07
C PRO A 242 -24.99 59.92 27.74
N THR A 243 -23.75 60.35 27.98
CA THR A 243 -23.33 61.77 28.12
C THR A 243 -21.84 61.92 27.79
N SER A 244 -21.37 63.14 27.51
CA SER A 244 -20.00 63.45 27.08
C SER A 244 -19.39 64.62 27.87
N SER A 245 -18.05 64.75 27.85
CA SER A 245 -17.34 66.05 27.91
C SER A 245 -15.81 65.93 27.72
N HIS A 246 -15.24 66.83 26.89
CA HIS A 246 -13.99 67.64 27.00
C HIS A 246 -12.90 67.26 28.05
N MET A 247 -11.58 67.43 27.88
CA MET A 247 -10.63 68.00 26.85
C MET A 247 -9.16 67.71 27.35
N HIS A 248 -7.98 68.07 26.77
CA HIS A 248 -7.49 68.84 25.59
C HIS A 248 -5.99 68.49 25.32
N ASN A 249 -5.48 68.66 24.08
CA ASN A 249 -4.07 68.99 23.70
C ASN A 249 -2.90 67.99 24.00
N THR A 250 -1.73 67.99 23.33
CA THR A 250 -1.10 68.82 22.24
C THR A 250 -0.18 67.95 21.32
N GLY A 251 0.05 68.38 20.06
CA GLY A 251 1.15 67.95 19.15
C GLY A 251 0.66 67.21 17.90
N ALA A 252 0.80 67.67 16.65
CA ALA A 252 2.02 68.01 15.84
C ALA A 252 2.76 66.74 15.35
N ASP A 253 3.02 66.49 14.05
CA ASP A 253 2.93 67.34 12.83
C ASP A 253 2.42 66.59 11.57
N SER A 254 2.11 67.35 10.52
CA SER A 254 1.90 66.89 9.12
C SER A 254 2.70 67.79 8.15
N PRO A 255 2.97 67.36 6.91
CA PRO A 255 2.11 67.88 5.82
C PRO A 255 1.84 66.90 4.66
N SER A 256 0.92 67.31 3.79
CA SER A 256 0.54 66.66 2.52
C SER A 256 0.86 67.58 1.33
N CYS A 257 1.01 67.03 0.12
CA CYS A 257 0.91 67.80 -1.13
C CYS A 257 0.39 66.92 -2.30
N SER A 258 -0.12 67.55 -3.36
CA SER A 258 -0.80 66.88 -4.50
C SER A 258 -0.68 67.67 -5.82
N ASN A 259 -1.00 67.02 -6.94
CA ASN A 259 -1.25 67.56 -8.30
C ASN A 259 -0.07 68.11 -9.13
N GLY A 260 -0.10 67.95 -10.47
CA GLY A 260 0.84 68.67 -11.37
C GLY A 260 0.97 68.34 -12.87
N VAL A 261 -0.14 68.30 -13.64
CA VAL A 261 -0.30 68.56 -15.11
C VAL A 261 0.94 68.73 -16.04
N ALA A 262 0.97 68.03 -17.21
CA ALA A 262 1.59 68.50 -18.48
C ALA A 262 1.09 67.70 -19.74
N SER A 263 1.39 68.16 -20.97
CA SER A 263 0.85 67.60 -22.24
C SER A 263 1.75 67.87 -23.47
N THR A 264 1.79 66.96 -24.48
CA THR A 264 2.02 67.34 -25.90
C THR A 264 1.58 66.31 -26.98
N LYS A 265 1.40 66.86 -28.19
CA LYS A 265 1.11 66.33 -29.56
C LYS A 265 2.06 65.18 -30.01
N SER A 266 1.87 64.43 -31.12
CA SER A 266 1.14 64.61 -32.42
C SER A 266 0.69 63.24 -33.03
N LYS A 267 -0.41 63.10 -33.80
CA LYS A 267 -0.56 63.23 -35.28
C LYS A 267 0.59 62.59 -36.11
N GLN A 268 0.38 61.86 -37.25
CA GLN A 268 -0.85 61.62 -38.04
C GLN A 268 -0.78 60.42 -39.05
N ASN A 269 -1.94 59.77 -39.30
CA ASN A 269 -2.51 59.28 -40.59
C ASN A 269 -1.79 58.34 -41.61
N HIS A 270 -2.50 57.23 -41.94
CA HIS A 270 -2.83 56.74 -43.31
C HIS A 270 -1.71 56.09 -44.21
N SER A 271 -2.00 55.21 -45.19
CA SER A 271 -3.26 54.55 -45.64
C SER A 271 -3.01 53.40 -46.66
N LYS A 272 -3.78 52.30 -46.57
CA LYS A 272 -4.25 51.39 -47.66
C LYS A 272 -3.24 50.60 -48.55
N TYR A 273 -3.38 49.27 -48.50
CA TYR A 273 -3.68 48.35 -49.63
C TYR A 273 -2.72 48.15 -50.84
N PRO A 274 -2.83 47.02 -51.59
CA PRO A 274 -3.22 45.65 -51.17
C PRO A 274 -2.24 44.59 -51.78
N PRO A 275 -2.61 43.45 -52.45
CA PRO A 275 -1.83 42.20 -52.36
C PRO A 275 -1.43 41.76 -53.82
N PRO A 276 -1.44 40.48 -54.28
CA PRO A 276 -1.66 39.19 -53.61
C PRO A 276 -0.73 38.05 -54.08
N SER A 277 -1.09 36.81 -53.67
CA SER A 277 -1.04 35.58 -54.49
C SER A 277 0.33 35.18 -55.08
N SER A 278 0.91 34.02 -54.77
CA SER A 278 0.48 32.66 -55.14
C SER A 278 1.67 31.99 -55.87
N SER A 279 1.88 30.68 -55.86
CA SER A 279 1.27 29.57 -55.11
C SER A 279 2.16 28.33 -55.33
N SER A 280 1.69 27.15 -54.92
CA SER A 280 1.79 25.88 -55.67
C SER A 280 3.14 25.39 -56.24
N SER A 281 3.54 24.14 -56.02
CA SER A 281 2.92 23.05 -55.25
C SER A 281 3.85 21.82 -55.24
N SER A 282 3.44 20.77 -54.49
CA SER A 282 3.44 19.35 -54.89
C SER A 282 4.62 18.75 -55.68
N SER A 283 5.13 17.56 -55.33
CA SER A 283 4.74 16.59 -54.29
C SER A 283 5.71 15.39 -54.33
N SER A 284 5.53 14.45 -53.39
CA SER A 284 5.62 12.97 -53.60
C SER A 284 6.82 12.38 -54.37
N SER A 285 7.51 11.34 -53.88
CA SER A 285 7.06 10.30 -52.94
C SER A 285 8.20 9.53 -52.28
N SER A 286 7.82 8.81 -51.22
CA SER A 286 8.39 7.56 -50.71
C SER A 286 8.99 6.63 -51.80
N SER A 287 9.91 5.71 -51.49
CA SER A 287 9.92 4.82 -50.31
C SER A 287 11.27 4.11 -50.09
N SER A 288 11.41 3.43 -48.93
CA SER A 288 12.13 2.16 -48.66
C SER A 288 13.42 1.79 -49.43
N SER A 289 14.50 1.27 -48.81
CA SER A 289 14.79 0.93 -47.40
C SER A 289 16.30 0.63 -47.26
N SER A 290 16.76 0.44 -46.01
CA SER A 290 17.88 -0.41 -45.53
C SER A 290 18.68 -1.23 -46.57
N PRO A 291 20.02 -1.38 -46.41
CA PRO A 291 20.60 -1.81 -45.12
C PRO A 291 22.02 -1.31 -44.75
N SER A 292 22.47 -1.73 -43.55
CA SER A 292 23.83 -2.14 -43.13
C SER A 292 25.10 -1.51 -43.73
N SER A 293 26.18 -1.23 -42.99
CA SER A 293 26.46 -1.16 -41.53
C SER A 293 27.97 -0.95 -41.32
N VAL A 294 28.35 -0.34 -40.18
CA VAL A 294 29.67 -0.37 -39.49
C VAL A 294 30.95 0.18 -40.17
N ASN A 295 31.66 1.00 -39.37
CA ASN A 295 33.08 1.40 -39.43
C ASN A 295 33.49 2.31 -40.63
N TYR A 296 34.22 3.42 -40.42
CA TYR A 296 35.29 3.64 -39.44
C TYR A 296 35.19 4.95 -38.64
N SER A 297 36.07 5.08 -37.64
CA SER A 297 36.19 6.20 -36.69
C SER A 297 37.13 7.32 -37.18
N GLU A 298 36.99 8.51 -36.57
CA GLU A 298 38.03 9.57 -36.42
C GLU A 298 38.54 10.28 -37.70
N SER A 299 39.12 11.50 -37.67
CA SER A 299 38.98 12.67 -36.77
C SER A 299 39.71 13.87 -37.40
N ASN A 300 39.12 15.08 -37.36
CA ASN A 300 39.78 16.36 -36.97
C ASN A 300 39.07 17.62 -37.49
N SER A 301 38.91 18.60 -36.58
CA SER A 301 39.12 20.07 -36.72
C SER A 301 38.42 20.85 -37.86
N THR A 302 38.00 22.11 -37.72
CA THR A 302 38.30 23.27 -36.83
C THR A 302 36.98 24.05 -36.61
N ASP A 303 36.51 24.54 -35.46
CA ASP A 303 37.04 25.54 -34.50
C ASP A 303 35.98 26.67 -34.30
N SER A 304 36.09 27.43 -33.20
CA SER A 304 35.58 28.81 -32.96
C SER A 304 34.08 29.14 -32.76
N THR A 305 33.84 29.69 -31.56
CA THR A 305 33.01 30.88 -31.21
C THR A 305 31.46 30.86 -31.22
N LYS A 306 30.90 30.67 -30.02
CA LYS A 306 30.19 31.70 -29.20
C LYS A 306 28.96 32.47 -29.77
N SER A 307 27.93 32.54 -28.91
CA SER A 307 26.84 33.56 -28.75
C SER A 307 25.39 33.10 -29.04
N GLN A 308 24.43 33.73 -28.35
CA GLN A 308 22.98 33.43 -28.36
C GLN A 308 22.24 34.21 -29.47
N PRO A 309 20.92 34.00 -29.66
CA PRO A 309 19.99 34.91 -28.96
C PRO A 309 18.68 34.29 -28.43
N HIS A 310 17.99 35.13 -27.64
CA HIS A 310 16.59 35.14 -27.15
C HIS A 310 15.53 34.77 -28.22
N SER A 311 14.24 34.50 -27.92
CA SER A 311 13.35 35.08 -26.89
C SER A 311 12.16 34.16 -26.55
N SER A 312 11.72 34.03 -25.29
CA SER A 312 10.79 34.90 -24.51
C SER A 312 9.30 34.84 -24.93
N THR A 313 8.47 34.18 -24.12
CA THR A 313 7.02 34.39 -24.03
C THR A 313 6.61 34.66 -22.58
N SER A 314 5.63 35.56 -22.41
CA SER A 314 5.15 36.04 -21.12
C SER A 314 4.29 35.00 -20.39
N ASN A 315 4.33 35.02 -19.06
CA ASN A 315 3.19 34.64 -18.23
C ASN A 315 3.08 35.57 -17.02
N GLN A 316 1.86 35.70 -16.49
CA GLN A 316 1.43 36.85 -15.70
C GLN A 316 1.28 36.49 -14.22
N GLU A 317 1.86 37.30 -13.33
CA GLU A 317 1.81 37.04 -11.89
C GLU A 317 0.40 37.28 -11.32
N THR A 318 -0.16 36.26 -10.68
CA THR A 318 -1.32 36.38 -9.79
C THR A 318 -0.88 36.02 -8.38
N SER A 319 -0.89 37.01 -7.48
CA SER A 319 -0.64 36.79 -6.06
C SER A 319 -1.78 35.99 -5.44
N ASP A 320 -1.45 34.90 -4.74
CA ASP A 320 -2.38 34.14 -3.91
C ASP A 320 -1.68 33.85 -2.57
N SER A 321 -2.43 33.90 -1.47
CA SER A 321 -1.85 33.96 -0.12
C SER A 321 -1.44 32.59 0.41
N GLU A 322 -0.23 32.49 0.93
CA GLU A 322 0.25 31.29 1.62
C GLU A 322 -0.52 31.09 2.93
N MET A 323 -1.16 29.93 3.07
CA MET A 323 -1.81 29.48 4.30
C MET A 323 -1.15 28.17 4.73
N GLU A 324 -0.24 28.27 5.68
CA GLU A 324 0.35 27.11 6.34
C GLU A 324 -0.76 26.30 7.04
N MET A 325 -0.75 24.98 6.87
CA MET A 325 -1.55 24.07 7.69
C MET A 325 -0.61 23.05 8.34
N GLU A 326 -0.79 22.88 9.65
CA GLU A 326 0.07 22.04 10.48
C GLU A 326 -0.04 20.56 10.09
N ALA A 327 1.10 19.88 10.10
CA ALA A 327 1.19 18.47 9.71
C ALA A 327 0.78 17.56 10.89
N GLU A 328 -0.52 17.40 11.10
CA GLU A 328 -1.06 16.36 11.98
C GLU A 328 -0.56 14.98 11.55
N HIS A 329 0.14 14.29 12.45
CA HIS A 329 0.87 13.06 12.15
C HIS A 329 -0.08 11.85 12.14
N TYR A 330 -0.42 11.36 10.94
CA TYR A 330 -1.01 10.03 10.78
C TYR A 330 0.11 8.99 10.67
N PRO A 331 0.05 7.87 11.41
CA PRO A 331 1.07 6.82 11.32
C PRO A 331 1.01 6.12 9.96
N ASN A 332 2.18 5.69 9.45
CA ASN A 332 2.28 5.03 8.15
C ASN A 332 1.55 3.67 8.16
N GLY A 333 0.51 3.54 7.34
CA GLY A 333 -0.24 2.31 7.09
C GLY A 333 0.54 1.28 6.26
N VAL A 334 1.63 0.75 6.83
CA VAL A 334 2.27 -0.49 6.37
C VAL A 334 2.63 -1.31 7.61
N LEU A 335 1.72 -2.20 8.01
CA LEU A 335 2.02 -3.27 8.97
C LEU A 335 1.81 -4.62 8.28
N GLU A 336 2.81 -5.49 8.38
CA GLU A 336 2.85 -6.76 7.66
C GLU A 336 1.80 -7.76 8.14
N SER A 337 1.34 -8.64 7.24
CA SER A 337 0.53 -9.80 7.60
C SER A 337 1.39 -10.91 8.24
N MET A 338 1.80 -10.69 9.48
CA MET A 338 2.54 -11.65 10.32
C MET A 338 1.57 -12.44 11.22
N SER A 339 0.90 -13.44 10.65
CA SER A 339 0.07 -14.40 11.40
C SER A 339 0.93 -15.40 12.20
N THR A 340 1.62 -14.92 13.24
CA THR A 340 2.32 -15.77 14.22
C THR A 340 1.31 -16.49 15.12
N ARG A 341 0.94 -17.71 14.71
CA ARG A 341 -0.04 -18.58 15.39
C ARG A 341 0.46 -19.05 16.77
N ILE A 342 0.33 -18.22 17.80
CA ILE A 342 0.55 -18.62 19.20
C ILE A 342 -0.69 -19.40 19.69
N VAL A 343 -0.58 -20.71 19.78
CA VAL A 343 -1.64 -21.60 20.27
C VAL A 343 -1.57 -21.74 21.79
N ASN A 344 -2.32 -20.90 22.52
CA ASN A 344 -2.60 -21.13 23.95
C ASN A 344 -3.95 -21.84 24.11
N GLY A 345 -3.94 -23.16 23.97
CA GLY A 345 -5.12 -24.01 24.17
C GLY A 345 -5.19 -24.59 25.58
N ALA A 346 -6.09 -24.09 26.44
CA ALA A 346 -6.26 -24.59 27.81
C ALA A 346 -7.69 -24.40 28.37
N TYR A 347 -8.71 -24.91 27.66
CA TYR A 347 -10.09 -24.95 28.15
C TYR A 347 -10.67 -26.37 28.12
N LYS A 348 -11.23 -26.80 29.26
CA LYS A 348 -12.00 -28.04 29.49
C LYS A 348 -13.18 -27.68 30.38
N HIS A 349 -14.24 -28.51 30.32
CA HIS A 349 -15.48 -28.41 31.11
C HIS A 349 -16.33 -27.15 30.81
N GLU A 350 -17.65 -27.18 30.91
CA GLU A 350 -18.64 -28.28 30.67
C GLU A 350 -20.02 -27.62 30.51
N ASP A 351 -21.05 -28.38 30.13
CA ASP A 351 -22.43 -27.87 30.10
C ASP A 351 -22.95 -27.51 31.50
N LEU A 352 -23.66 -26.37 31.62
CA LEU A 352 -24.79 -26.21 32.55
C LEU A 352 -25.67 -25.00 32.15
N GLN A 353 -26.91 -24.97 32.63
CA GLN A 353 -27.98 -24.06 32.19
C GLN A 353 -28.37 -23.01 33.24
N THR A 354 -28.88 -21.86 32.77
CA THR A 354 -29.54 -20.77 33.56
C THR A 354 -28.63 -20.05 34.57
N ASP A 355 -28.81 -18.77 34.89
CA ASP A 355 -30.06 -18.04 35.13
C ASP A 355 -29.98 -16.53 34.80
N GLU A 356 -31.12 -15.82 34.82
CA GLU A 356 -31.23 -14.36 34.62
C GLU A 356 -30.99 -13.59 35.92
N SER A 357 -29.90 -12.82 36.02
CA SER A 357 -29.83 -11.66 36.93
C SER A 357 -28.77 -10.64 36.52
N SER A 358 -29.04 -9.36 36.76
CA SER A 358 -28.21 -8.24 36.28
C SER A 358 -27.08 -7.87 37.24
N MET A 359 -25.87 -7.73 36.72
CA MET A 359 -24.90 -6.75 37.21
C MET A 359 -24.44 -5.84 36.07
N ASP A 360 -24.43 -4.54 36.36
CA ASP A 360 -24.07 -3.48 35.44
C ASP A 360 -22.55 -3.31 35.47
N ASP A 361 -21.87 -3.76 34.41
CA ASP A 361 -20.42 -3.66 34.27
C ASP A 361 -20.05 -2.37 33.55
N GLY A 362 -19.21 -1.54 34.18
CA GLY A 362 -19.04 -0.11 33.91
C GLY A 362 -18.31 0.26 32.61
N HIS A 363 -18.23 -0.66 31.65
CA HIS A 363 -17.71 -0.39 30.32
C HIS A 363 -18.79 0.28 29.44
N PRO A 364 -18.48 1.39 28.73
CA PRO A 364 -19.44 2.04 27.84
C PRO A 364 -19.69 1.15 26.61
N ARG A 365 -20.70 0.27 26.71
CA ARG A 365 -21.15 -0.61 25.62
C ARG A 365 -21.38 0.22 24.36
N ARG A 366 -20.75 -0.15 23.24
CA ARG A 366 -20.84 0.58 21.97
C ARG A 366 -22.13 0.18 21.26
N GLN A 367 -23.25 0.59 21.86
CA GLN A 367 -24.57 0.30 21.32
C GLN A 367 -24.69 0.82 19.88
N LEU A 368 -25.32 0.04 19.00
CA LEU A 368 -25.57 0.40 17.61
C LEU A 368 -26.10 1.85 17.48
N CYS A 369 -25.35 2.70 16.78
CA CYS A 369 -25.57 4.14 16.62
C CYS A 369 -25.85 4.92 17.93
N GLY A 370 -25.27 4.51 19.06
CA GLY A 370 -25.50 5.12 20.37
C GLY A 370 -26.94 4.98 20.88
N GLY A 371 -27.68 3.98 20.41
CA GLY A 371 -29.09 3.78 20.76
C GLY A 371 -30.07 4.71 20.03
N ASN A 372 -29.63 5.48 19.02
CA ASN A 372 -30.48 6.40 18.28
C ASN A 372 -31.39 5.66 17.30
N GLN A 373 -32.66 5.48 17.67
CA GLN A 373 -33.69 4.82 16.85
C GLN A 373 -33.78 5.38 15.42
N ALA A 374 -33.68 6.71 15.23
CA ALA A 374 -33.78 7.31 13.90
C ALA A 374 -32.58 6.96 12.99
N ALA A 375 -31.38 6.80 13.57
CA ALA A 375 -30.22 6.31 12.84
C ALA A 375 -30.37 4.82 12.48
N THR A 376 -30.84 4.00 13.43
CA THR A 376 -31.14 2.57 13.21
C THR A 376 -32.18 2.37 12.10
N GLU A 377 -33.26 3.16 12.11
CA GLU A 377 -34.28 3.13 11.05
C GLU A 377 -33.71 3.52 9.68
N ARG A 378 -32.85 4.55 9.61
CA ARG A 378 -32.19 4.92 8.34
C ARG A 378 -31.26 3.81 7.83
N ILE A 379 -30.53 3.13 8.71
CA ILE A 379 -29.66 1.99 8.35
C ILE A 379 -30.48 0.81 7.83
N ILE A 380 -31.61 0.48 8.46
CA ILE A 380 -32.50 -0.59 7.98
C ILE A 380 -33.07 -0.25 6.59
N LEU A 381 -33.38 1.01 6.31
CA LEU A 381 -33.80 1.47 4.98
C LEU A 381 -32.66 1.35 3.96
N PHE A 382 -31.46 1.86 4.29
CA PHE A 382 -30.28 1.76 3.43
C PHE A 382 -29.89 0.30 3.14
N GLY A 383 -29.99 -0.59 4.13
CA GLY A 383 -29.74 -2.03 3.93
C GLY A 383 -30.68 -2.66 2.91
N ARG A 384 -31.94 -2.20 2.84
CA ARG A 384 -32.91 -2.64 1.80
C ARG A 384 -32.58 -2.05 0.43
N GLU A 385 -32.16 -0.79 0.37
CA GLU A 385 -31.65 -0.15 -0.86
C GLU A 385 -30.44 -0.93 -1.43
N LEU A 386 -29.50 -1.30 -0.55
CA LEU A 386 -28.28 -2.04 -0.88
C LEU A 386 -28.56 -3.50 -1.29
N GLN A 387 -29.47 -4.20 -0.63
CA GLN A 387 -29.95 -5.52 -1.04
C GLN A 387 -30.58 -5.49 -2.43
N ALA A 388 -31.47 -4.52 -2.69
CA ALA A 388 -32.12 -4.35 -3.99
C ALA A 388 -31.11 -4.04 -5.12
N LEU A 389 -30.06 -3.26 -4.83
CA LEU A 389 -28.95 -3.02 -5.75
C LEU A 389 -28.20 -4.32 -6.09
N SER A 390 -27.90 -5.17 -5.10
CA SER A 390 -27.28 -6.48 -5.36
C SER A 390 -28.17 -7.40 -6.19
N GLU A 391 -29.48 -7.38 -5.96
CA GLU A 391 -30.46 -8.15 -6.75
C GLU A 391 -30.63 -7.60 -8.17
N GLN A 392 -30.40 -6.30 -8.40
CA GLN A 392 -30.31 -5.73 -9.74
C GLN A 392 -29.04 -6.19 -10.46
N LEU A 393 -27.87 -6.00 -9.85
CA LEU A 393 -26.59 -6.43 -10.44
C LEU A 393 -26.55 -7.94 -10.70
N GLY A 394 -27.13 -8.74 -9.80
CA GLY A 394 -27.29 -10.19 -9.96
C GLY A 394 -28.19 -10.63 -11.12
N ARG A 395 -29.09 -9.75 -11.59
CA ARG A 395 -29.94 -9.97 -12.79
C ARG A 395 -29.28 -9.48 -14.08
N GLU A 396 -28.54 -8.37 -14.01
CA GLU A 396 -27.92 -7.73 -15.18
C GLU A 396 -26.58 -8.38 -15.58
N TYR A 397 -25.74 -8.72 -14.58
CA TYR A 397 -24.37 -9.22 -14.78
C TYR A 397 -24.16 -10.66 -14.26
N GLY A 398 -25.19 -11.25 -13.63
CA GLY A 398 -25.13 -12.58 -13.02
C GLY A 398 -24.64 -12.55 -11.56
N LYS A 399 -24.69 -13.72 -10.90
CA LYS A 399 -24.37 -13.83 -9.46
C LYS A 399 -22.88 -13.60 -9.19
N ASN A 400 -22.57 -12.55 -8.42
CA ASN A 400 -21.24 -12.31 -7.87
C ASN A 400 -21.16 -12.81 -6.41
N LEU A 401 -20.27 -13.77 -6.14
CA LEU A 401 -20.03 -14.32 -4.81
C LEU A 401 -19.52 -13.24 -3.82
N ALA A 402 -18.57 -12.40 -4.26
CA ALA A 402 -18.02 -11.34 -3.42
C ALA A 402 -19.07 -10.28 -3.03
N HIS A 403 -20.09 -10.05 -3.87
CA HIS A 403 -21.21 -9.19 -3.50
C HIS A 403 -22.07 -9.83 -2.40
N THR A 404 -22.27 -11.14 -2.45
CA THR A 404 -23.04 -11.87 -1.42
C THR A 404 -22.28 -11.90 -0.09
N GLU A 405 -20.97 -12.11 -0.14
CA GLU A 405 -20.06 -12.09 1.01
C GLU A 405 -20.02 -10.71 1.69
N MET A 406 -19.81 -9.62 0.93
CA MET A 406 -19.83 -8.25 1.46
C MET A 406 -21.16 -7.87 2.13
N LEU A 407 -22.31 -8.35 1.60
CA LEU A 407 -23.62 -8.13 2.23
C LEU A 407 -23.77 -8.93 3.52
N GLN A 408 -23.36 -10.20 3.51
CA GLN A 408 -23.47 -11.09 4.66
C GLN A 408 -22.64 -10.54 5.84
N ASP A 409 -21.40 -10.13 5.58
CA ASP A 409 -20.54 -9.47 6.57
C ASP A 409 -21.20 -8.19 7.09
N ALA A 410 -21.52 -7.24 6.19
CA ALA A 410 -22.07 -5.94 6.57
C ALA A 410 -23.37 -6.07 7.38
N PHE A 411 -24.33 -6.88 6.93
CA PHE A 411 -25.62 -7.06 7.60
C PHE A 411 -25.50 -7.84 8.91
N SER A 412 -24.51 -8.73 9.07
CA SER A 412 -24.30 -9.45 10.33
C SER A 412 -23.93 -8.52 11.50
N LEU A 413 -23.41 -7.32 11.23
CA LEU A 413 -23.17 -6.28 12.24
C LEU A 413 -24.47 -5.80 12.91
N LEU A 414 -25.63 -5.90 12.24
CA LEU A 414 -26.94 -5.56 12.82
C LEU A 414 -27.48 -6.64 13.79
N ALA A 415 -26.94 -7.85 13.77
CA ALA A 415 -27.42 -8.96 14.60
C ALA A 415 -26.98 -8.85 16.08
N TYR A 416 -26.11 -7.88 16.40
CA TYR A 416 -25.50 -7.69 17.71
C TYR A 416 -25.83 -6.30 18.26
N SER A 417 -26.15 -6.21 19.55
CA SER A 417 -26.46 -4.91 20.19
C SER A 417 -25.23 -3.99 20.27
N ASP A 418 -24.04 -4.57 20.35
CA ASP A 418 -22.75 -3.92 20.15
C ASP A 418 -22.10 -4.50 18.87
N PRO A 419 -22.02 -3.74 17.76
CA PRO A 419 -21.45 -4.22 16.50
C PRO A 419 -19.99 -4.71 16.60
N TRP A 420 -19.21 -4.28 17.60
CA TRP A 420 -17.84 -4.76 17.81
C TRP A 420 -17.78 -6.17 18.43
N SER A 421 -18.88 -6.66 19.00
CA SER A 421 -19.00 -8.06 19.49
C SER A 421 -19.32 -9.07 18.39
N CYS A 422 -19.62 -8.60 17.16
CA CYS A 422 -19.87 -9.45 16.01
C CYS A 422 -18.58 -10.19 15.58
N PRO A 423 -18.64 -11.46 15.11
CA PRO A 423 -17.47 -12.17 14.57
C PRO A 423 -16.72 -11.43 13.46
N VAL A 424 -17.40 -10.58 12.69
CA VAL A 424 -16.80 -9.70 11.67
C VAL A 424 -16.71 -8.23 12.10
N GLY A 425 -16.76 -7.94 13.40
CA GLY A 425 -16.63 -6.59 13.96
C GLY A 425 -15.35 -5.87 13.53
N GLN A 426 -14.33 -6.61 13.09
CA GLN A 426 -13.13 -6.10 12.41
C GLN A 426 -13.44 -5.22 11.19
N GLN A 427 -14.58 -5.41 10.53
CA GLN A 427 -15.05 -4.56 9.42
C GLN A 427 -15.21 -3.08 9.84
N LEU A 428 -15.46 -2.79 11.11
CA LEU A 428 -15.63 -1.43 11.66
C LEU A 428 -14.29 -0.70 11.87
N ASP A 429 -13.16 -1.39 11.75
CA ASP A 429 -11.83 -0.80 11.89
C ASP A 429 -11.56 0.21 10.75
N PRO A 430 -11.01 1.41 11.05
CA PRO A 430 -10.61 2.38 10.04
C PRO A 430 -9.69 1.84 8.93
N ILE A 431 -8.85 0.84 9.20
CA ILE A 431 -7.96 0.25 8.18
C ILE A 431 -8.75 -0.37 7.01
N GLN A 432 -9.97 -0.85 7.27
CA GLN A 432 -10.85 -1.45 6.27
C GLN A 432 -11.45 -0.40 5.30
N ARG A 433 -11.14 0.89 5.49
CA ARG A 433 -11.41 1.97 4.51
C ARG A 433 -10.37 1.99 3.39
N GLU A 434 -9.14 1.54 3.64
CA GLU A 434 -8.01 1.66 2.71
C GLU A 434 -8.22 0.92 1.39
N PRO A 435 -8.70 -0.35 1.34
CA PRO A 435 -8.90 -1.06 0.08
C PRO A 435 -9.94 -0.37 -0.83
N VAL A 436 -11.01 0.15 -0.22
CA VAL A 436 -12.09 0.85 -0.93
C VAL A 436 -11.62 2.22 -1.42
N CYS A 437 -10.86 2.95 -0.60
CA CYS A 437 -10.21 4.20 -0.96
C CYS A 437 -9.23 4.02 -2.14
N ALA A 438 -8.38 2.98 -2.07
CA ALA A 438 -7.41 2.66 -3.11
C ALA A 438 -8.10 2.26 -4.43
N ALA A 439 -9.16 1.45 -4.38
CA ALA A 439 -9.93 1.07 -5.56
C ALA A 439 -10.66 2.25 -6.22
N LEU A 440 -11.24 3.16 -5.43
CA LEU A 440 -11.84 4.40 -5.95
C LEU A 440 -10.79 5.32 -6.60
N ASN A 441 -9.63 5.54 -5.96
CA ASN A 441 -8.55 6.32 -6.54
C ASN A 441 -8.02 5.69 -7.85
N SER A 442 -7.89 4.36 -7.88
CA SER A 442 -7.49 3.59 -9.06
C SER A 442 -8.45 3.79 -10.24
N ALA A 443 -9.76 3.74 -9.99
CA ALA A 443 -10.79 3.95 -11.02
C ALA A 443 -10.88 5.40 -11.51
N ILE A 444 -10.64 6.38 -10.62
CA ILE A 444 -10.53 7.79 -11.03
C ILE A 444 -9.36 7.97 -12.00
N LEU A 445 -8.18 7.46 -11.65
CA LEU A 445 -7.01 7.51 -12.52
C LEU A 445 -7.24 6.77 -13.85
N GLU A 446 -7.82 5.57 -13.83
CA GLU A 446 -8.13 4.79 -15.03
C GLU A 446 -9.14 5.53 -15.94
N SER A 447 -10.14 6.23 -15.37
CA SER A 447 -11.08 7.08 -16.13
C SER A 447 -10.42 8.28 -16.83
N GLN A 448 -9.25 8.71 -16.34
CA GLN A 448 -8.43 9.78 -16.92
C GLN A 448 -7.31 9.24 -17.84
N ASN A 449 -7.28 7.92 -18.10
CA ASN A 449 -6.21 7.21 -18.82
C ASN A 449 -4.84 7.24 -18.09
N LEU A 450 -4.84 7.45 -16.77
CA LEU A 450 -3.65 7.40 -15.91
C LEU A 450 -3.45 6.00 -15.30
N PRO A 451 -2.22 5.62 -14.90
CA PRO A 451 -1.95 4.30 -14.35
C PRO A 451 -2.70 4.04 -13.03
N LYS A 452 -3.56 3.01 -13.02
CA LYS A 452 -4.35 2.62 -11.84
C LYS A 452 -3.51 2.23 -10.62
N GLN A 453 -2.26 1.81 -10.81
CA GLN A 453 -1.30 1.49 -9.76
C GLN A 453 0.05 2.14 -10.09
N PRO A 454 0.80 2.64 -9.10
CA PRO A 454 2.11 3.25 -9.35
C PRO A 454 3.16 2.17 -9.69
N PRO A 455 4.07 2.42 -10.66
CA PRO A 455 5.06 1.43 -11.09
C PRO A 455 5.96 0.89 -9.97
N LEU A 456 6.16 1.65 -8.89
CA LEU A 456 6.90 1.23 -7.70
C LEU A 456 6.24 0.01 -7.00
N MET A 457 4.92 0.04 -6.80
CA MET A 457 4.20 -1.09 -6.19
C MET A 457 4.16 -2.32 -7.10
N LEU A 458 4.07 -2.09 -8.42
CA LEU A 458 4.16 -3.18 -9.41
C LEU A 458 5.53 -3.85 -9.37
N ALA A 459 6.62 -3.07 -9.28
CA ALA A 459 7.98 -3.61 -9.18
C ALA A 459 8.19 -4.43 -7.89
N LEU A 460 7.73 -3.93 -6.74
CA LEU A 460 7.79 -4.66 -5.46
C LEU A 460 6.98 -5.97 -5.53
N GLY A 461 5.73 -5.93 -6.02
CA GLY A 461 4.91 -7.12 -6.18
C GLY A 461 5.51 -8.14 -7.15
N GLN A 462 6.12 -7.68 -8.24
CA GLN A 462 6.84 -8.55 -9.20
C GLN A 462 8.11 -9.16 -8.58
N ALA A 463 8.86 -8.44 -7.75
CA ALA A 463 10.01 -8.98 -7.04
C ALA A 463 9.61 -10.09 -6.06
N SER A 464 8.58 -9.87 -5.24
CA SER A 464 8.05 -10.86 -4.30
C SER A 464 7.50 -12.11 -5.00
N GLU A 465 6.73 -11.94 -6.08
CA GLU A 465 6.23 -13.06 -6.89
C GLU A 465 7.37 -13.80 -7.60
N CYS A 466 8.39 -13.10 -8.11
CA CYS A 466 9.57 -13.71 -8.73
C CYS A 466 10.32 -14.61 -7.73
N LEU A 467 10.59 -14.13 -6.52
CA LEU A 467 11.19 -14.95 -5.45
C LEU A 467 10.32 -16.16 -5.09
N ARG A 468 8.99 -15.99 -5.06
CA ARG A 468 8.04 -17.09 -4.83
C ARG A 468 7.98 -18.10 -5.98
N LEU A 469 8.34 -17.71 -7.21
CA LEU A 469 8.47 -18.61 -8.36
C LEU A 469 9.83 -19.31 -8.36
N MET A 470 10.91 -18.61 -8.03
CA MET A 470 12.25 -19.19 -7.82
C MET A 470 12.22 -20.29 -6.73
N ALA A 471 11.47 -20.06 -5.64
CA ALA A 471 11.24 -21.06 -4.60
C ALA A 471 10.57 -22.33 -5.15
N ARG A 472 9.51 -22.19 -5.95
CA ARG A 472 8.81 -23.32 -6.58
C ARG A 472 9.65 -24.03 -7.64
N ALA A 473 10.61 -23.33 -8.25
CA ALA A 473 11.60 -23.91 -9.17
C ALA A 473 12.80 -24.55 -8.45
N GLY A 474 12.84 -24.53 -7.10
CA GLY A 474 13.87 -25.20 -6.31
C GLY A 474 15.17 -24.42 -6.11
N LEU A 475 15.21 -23.12 -6.41
CA LEU A 475 16.42 -22.29 -6.20
C LEU A 475 16.58 -21.98 -4.71
N GLY A 476 17.35 -22.80 -3.99
CA GLY A 476 17.47 -22.70 -2.52
C GLY A 476 17.89 -21.33 -1.98
N SER A 477 18.59 -20.50 -2.77
CA SER A 477 19.04 -19.16 -2.38
C SER A 477 17.91 -18.17 -2.08
N CYS A 478 16.72 -18.32 -2.68
CA CYS A 478 15.61 -17.39 -2.43
C CYS A 478 15.06 -17.50 -0.99
N SER A 479 15.35 -18.58 -0.26
CA SER A 479 14.99 -18.72 1.16
C SER A 479 15.75 -17.76 2.08
N PHE A 480 16.80 -17.09 1.57
CA PHE A 480 17.65 -16.14 2.28
C PHE A 480 17.58 -14.70 1.71
N ALA A 481 16.59 -14.42 0.87
CA ALA A 481 16.37 -13.10 0.29
C ALA A 481 14.86 -12.82 0.16
N ARG A 482 14.22 -12.34 1.23
CA ARG A 482 12.90 -11.71 1.14
C ARG A 482 13.07 -10.29 0.59
N VAL A 483 12.02 -9.71 -0.01
CA VAL A 483 12.04 -8.28 -0.38
C VAL A 483 12.12 -7.42 0.88
N ASP A 484 11.38 -7.83 1.90
CA ASP A 484 11.23 -7.16 3.21
C ASP A 484 12.59 -6.95 3.91
N ASP A 485 13.53 -7.90 3.76
CA ASP A 485 14.89 -7.83 4.30
C ASP A 485 15.70 -6.61 3.77
N TYR A 486 15.23 -5.95 2.71
CA TYR A 486 15.87 -4.79 2.05
C TYR A 486 15.02 -3.50 2.13
N LEU A 487 13.98 -3.46 2.99
CA LEU A 487 13.10 -2.29 3.20
C LEU A 487 13.43 -1.52 4.50
N HIS A 488 14.66 -1.66 5.02
CA HIS A 488 15.12 -1.14 6.31
C HIS A 488 16.28 -0.17 6.18
#